data_AF-A0A438JAH3-F1
#
_entry.id   AF-A0A438JAH3-F1
#
_cell.length_a   1.000
_cell.length_b   1.000
_cell.length_c   1.000
_cell.angle_alpha   90.00
_cell.angle_beta   90.00
_cell.angle_gamma   90.00
#
_symmetry.space_group_name_H-M   'P 1'
#
loop_
_entity.id
_entity.type
_entity.pdbx_description
1 polymer ?
#
loop_
_entity_poly.entity_id
_entity_poly.type
_entity_poly.pdbx_seq_one_letter_code
_entity_poly.pdbx_strand_id
1 'polypeptide(L)'
;MHVSVNVTVGEKEDRLMMTGMHTVVDIFCVGCGSIVGWKYEAAHEKSQQYKEGKFILERFKVLGPDGSTYVNQDIQAGGSDVEDA
;
A
#
# COMPACT_ATOMS: atom_id res chain seq x y z
N MET A 1 -11.26 -4.52 7.74
CA MET A 1 -10.08 -5.40 7.80
C MET A 1 -9.45 -5.39 6.41
N HIS A 2 -8.18 -5.01 6.29
CA HIS A 2 -7.48 -5.02 4.99
C HIS A 2 -6.74 -6.34 4.86
N VAL A 3 -6.81 -6.97 3.70
CA VAL A 3 -6.20 -8.28 3.43
C VAL A 3 -5.31 -8.15 2.20
N SER A 4 -4.06 -8.57 2.34
CA SER A 4 -3.17 -8.84 1.21
C SER A 4 -3.08 -10.35 1.01
N VAL A 5 -3.03 -10.78 -0.25
CA VAL A 5 -2.95 -12.20 -0.63
C VAL A 5 -1.62 -12.48 -1.33
N ASN A 6 -1.22 -13.74 -1.35
CA ASN A 6 0.03 -14.18 -2.00
C ASN A 6 1.30 -13.52 -1.44
N VAL A 7 1.25 -13.11 -0.16
CA VAL A 7 2.40 -12.56 0.56
C VAL A 7 2.64 -13.28 1.89
N THR A 8 3.90 -13.37 2.30
CA THR A 8 4.31 -13.78 3.65
C THR A 8 4.77 -12.56 4.44
N VAL A 9 4.71 -12.64 5.77
CA VAL A 9 5.07 -11.56 6.68
C VAL A 9 6.42 -11.85 7.33
N GLY A 10 7.29 -10.84 7.38
CA GLY A 10 8.59 -10.91 8.05
C GLY A 10 8.53 -10.62 9.54
N GLU A 11 9.68 -10.28 10.11
CA GLU A 11 9.81 -9.89 11.51
C GLU A 11 9.28 -8.48 11.75
N LYS A 12 8.91 -8.21 13.01
CA LYS A 12 8.47 -6.89 13.45
C LYS A 12 9.68 -5.98 13.62
N GLU A 13 9.65 -4.83 13.00
CA GLU A 13 10.70 -3.83 13.06
C GLU A 13 10.11 -2.46 13.42
N ASP A 14 10.77 -1.76 14.34
CA ASP A 14 10.43 -0.37 14.62
C ASP A 14 11.16 0.55 13.64
N ARG A 15 10.38 1.33 12.89
CA ARG A 15 10.88 2.21 11.82
C ARG A 15 10.40 3.64 12.07
N LEU A 16 11.36 4.57 12.14
CA LEU A 16 11.07 6.01 12.19
C LEU A 16 10.66 6.49 10.81
N MET A 17 9.47 7.11 10.71
CA MET A 17 8.90 7.63 9.47
C MET A 17 8.55 9.11 9.61
N MET A 18 8.10 9.74 8.52
CA MET A 18 7.68 11.15 8.54
C MET A 18 6.63 11.47 9.60
N THR A 19 5.73 10.53 9.90
CA THR A 19 4.64 10.71 10.88
C THR A 19 4.94 10.06 12.23
N GLY A 20 6.22 9.85 12.57
CA GLY A 20 6.63 9.26 13.85
C GLY A 20 7.04 7.79 13.77
N MET A 21 7.19 7.17 14.94
CA MET A 21 7.63 5.78 15.10
C MET A 21 6.49 4.79 14.85
N HIS A 22 6.76 3.76 14.04
CA HIS A 22 5.82 2.69 13.73
C HIS A 22 6.49 1.34 13.82
N THR A 23 5.80 0.36 14.39
CA THR A 23 6.17 -1.05 14.25
C THR A 23 5.58 -1.55 12.94
N VAL A 24 6.43 -2.03 12.04
CA VAL A 24 6.06 -2.54 10.72
C VAL A 24 6.56 -3.95 10.53
N VAL A 25 5.99 -4.65 9.55
CA VAL A 25 6.47 -5.95 9.08
C VAL A 25 6.63 -5.88 7.58
N ASP A 26 7.79 -6.27 7.09
CA ASP A 26 8.01 -6.40 5.64
C ASP A 26 7.14 -7.54 5.11
N ILE A 27 6.67 -7.38 3.86
CA ILE A 27 5.88 -8.40 3.17
C ILE A 27 6.61 -8.87 1.91
N PHE A 28 6.61 -10.18 1.73
CA PHE A 28 7.36 -10.86 0.68
C PHE A 28 6.41 -11.58 -0.26
N CYS A 29 6.64 -11.51 -1.56
CA CYS A 29 5.86 -12.26 -2.54
C CYS A 29 6.09 -13.77 -2.36
N VAL A 30 5.02 -14.55 -2.22
CA VAL A 30 5.12 -16.02 -2.12
C VAL A 30 5.75 -16.64 -3.36
N GLY A 31 5.52 -16.04 -4.54
CA GLY A 31 5.98 -16.60 -5.82
C GLY A 31 7.49 -16.44 -6.06
N CYS A 32 8.08 -15.31 -5.67
CA CYS A 32 9.49 -15.01 -5.98
C CYS A 32 10.35 -14.66 -4.75
N GLY A 33 9.76 -14.56 -3.55
CA GLY A 33 10.47 -14.27 -2.30
C GLY A 33 10.96 -12.84 -2.16
N SER A 34 10.74 -11.96 -3.15
CA SER A 34 11.18 -10.56 -3.06
C SER A 34 10.29 -9.75 -2.12
N ILE A 35 10.87 -8.72 -1.50
CA ILE A 35 10.11 -7.70 -0.76
C ILE A 35 9.27 -6.91 -1.75
N VAL A 36 7.98 -6.83 -1.49
CA VAL A 36 7.00 -6.08 -2.29
C VAL A 36 6.42 -4.88 -1.54
N GLY A 37 6.71 -4.75 -0.25
CA GLY A 37 6.19 -3.69 0.58
C GLY A 37 6.26 -4.03 2.07
N TRP A 38 5.39 -3.39 2.85
CA TRP A 38 5.32 -3.59 4.30
C TRP A 38 3.91 -3.28 4.83
N LYS A 39 3.61 -3.77 6.03
CA LYS A 39 2.35 -3.55 6.75
C LYS A 39 2.62 -2.85 8.07
N TYR A 40 1.74 -1.94 8.46
CA TYR A 40 1.75 -1.37 9.80
C TYR A 40 1.18 -2.37 10.81
N GLU A 41 1.98 -2.76 11.81
CA GLU A 41 1.53 -3.56 12.94
C GLU A 41 1.04 -2.68 14.09
N ALA A 42 1.76 -1.60 14.40
CA ALA A 42 1.39 -0.67 15.46
C ALA A 42 1.88 0.74 15.15
N ALA A 43 1.12 1.74 15.58
CA ALA A 43 1.54 3.13 15.58
C ALA A 43 1.69 3.64 17.02
N HIS A 44 2.83 4.26 17.32
CA HIS A 44 3.08 4.77 18.67
C HIS A 44 2.26 6.02 18.99
N GLU A 45 1.83 6.74 17.96
CA GLU A 45 1.01 7.92 18.08
C GLU A 45 -0.46 7.60 17.80
N LYS A 46 -1.36 8.02 18.70
CA LYS A 46 -2.82 7.83 18.53
C LYS A 46 -3.35 8.42 17.22
N SER A 47 -2.76 9.52 16.76
CA SER A 47 -3.11 10.17 15.50
C SER A 47 -2.85 9.28 14.27
N GLN A 48 -2.01 8.25 14.40
CA GLN A 48 -1.59 7.36 13.32
C GLN A 48 -2.22 5.95 13.41
N GLN A 49 -3.02 5.63 14.43
CA GLN A 49 -3.63 4.29 14.61
C GLN A 49 -4.49 3.85 13.42
N TYR A 50 -5.04 4.81 12.65
CA TYR A 50 -5.78 4.50 11.42
C TYR A 50 -4.93 3.78 10.35
N LYS A 51 -3.59 3.76 10.49
CA LYS A 51 -2.66 3.06 9.62
C LYS A 51 -2.49 1.60 10.01
N GLU A 52 -2.78 1.22 11.26
CA GLU A 52 -2.62 -0.15 11.74
C GLU A 52 -3.41 -1.13 10.87
N GLY A 53 -2.74 -2.21 10.47
CA GLY A 53 -3.31 -3.19 9.54
C GLY A 53 -3.34 -2.77 8.07
N LYS A 54 -2.95 -1.54 7.71
CA LYS A 54 -2.81 -1.12 6.30
C LYS A 54 -1.47 -1.57 5.72
N PHE A 55 -1.46 -1.73 4.41
CA PHE A 55 -0.32 -2.18 3.61
C PHE A 55 0.17 -1.05 2.72
N ILE A 56 1.49 -0.95 2.57
CA ILE A 56 2.16 -0.11 1.59
C ILE A 56 2.89 -1.03 0.63
N LEU A 57 2.54 -0.95 -0.65
CA LEU A 57 3.14 -1.75 -1.72
C LEU A 57 4.00 -0.87 -2.62
N GLU A 58 5.16 -1.38 -2.98
CA GLU A 58 6.05 -0.72 -3.93
C GLU A 58 5.62 -1.04 -5.36
N ARG A 59 5.10 -0.04 -6.08
CA ARG A 59 4.57 -0.19 -7.45
C ARG A 59 5.51 -0.92 -8.40
N PHE A 60 6.81 -0.59 -8.37
CA PHE A 60 7.82 -1.21 -9.24
C PHE A 60 8.12 -2.67 -8.90
N LYS A 61 7.82 -3.12 -7.67
CA LYS A 61 8.00 -4.51 -7.25
C LYS A 61 6.81 -5.39 -7.62
N VAL A 62 5.64 -4.77 -7.80
CA VAL A 62 4.36 -5.46 -8.05
C VAL A 62 3.96 -5.38 -9.52
N LEU A 63 4.15 -4.23 -10.17
CA LEU A 63 4.05 -4.07 -11.61
C LEU A 63 5.46 -4.06 -12.16
N GLY A 64 5.75 -4.95 -13.10
CA GLY A 64 7.03 -4.94 -13.82
C GLY A 64 7.31 -3.60 -14.52
N PRO A 65 8.42 -3.50 -15.28
CA PRO A 65 8.96 -2.24 -15.80
C PRO A 65 7.95 -1.35 -16.55
N ASP A 66 6.87 -1.94 -17.09
CA ASP A 66 5.89 -1.24 -17.92
C ASP A 66 4.78 -0.54 -17.13
N GLY A 67 4.67 -0.74 -15.81
CA GLY A 67 3.85 0.09 -14.88
C GLY A 67 2.36 0.30 -15.22
N SER A 68 1.82 -0.41 -16.22
CA SER A 68 0.66 0.01 -17.01
C SER A 68 -0.71 -0.36 -16.44
N THR A 69 -0.77 -1.08 -15.32
CA THR A 69 -2.02 -1.78 -14.93
C THR A 69 -2.76 -1.23 -13.71
N TYR A 70 -2.28 -0.16 -13.05
CA TYR A 70 -3.13 0.55 -12.08
C TYR A 70 -3.88 1.69 -12.77
N VAL A 71 -5.09 1.40 -13.24
CA VAL A 71 -6.09 2.43 -13.51
C VAL A 71 -6.70 2.83 -12.16
N ASN A 72 -6.48 4.07 -11.72
CA ASN A 72 -7.29 4.65 -10.65
C ASN A 72 -8.70 4.82 -11.22
N GLN A 73 -9.65 3.98 -10.81
CA GLN A 73 -11.02 4.05 -11.32
C GLN A 73 -11.83 5.22 -10.74
N ASP A 74 -11.22 6.04 -9.86
CA ASP A 74 -11.87 7.14 -9.14
C ASP A 74 -11.60 8.55 -9.73
N ILE A 75 -11.02 8.67 -10.93
CA ILE A 75 -10.93 9.95 -11.66
C ILE A 75 -11.48 9.80 -13.07
N GLN A 76 -12.79 9.57 -13.18
CA GLN A 76 -13.65 10.02 -14.30
C GLN A 76 -15.12 9.69 -14.00
N ALA A 77 -15.64 10.23 -12.90
CA ALA A 77 -17.08 10.44 -12.71
C ALA A 77 -17.31 11.95 -12.66
N GLY A 78 -17.25 12.58 -13.82
CA GLY A 78 -17.55 13.99 -14.02
C GLY A 78 -17.97 14.16 -15.47
N GLY A 79 -19.25 13.90 -15.74
CA GLY A 79 -19.84 14.05 -17.07
C GLY A 79 -19.65 15.48 -17.58
N SER A 80 -18.99 15.62 -18.72
CA SER A 80 -19.11 16.81 -19.53
C SER A 80 -20.24 16.56 -20.51
N ASP A 81 -21.44 17.04 -20.17
CA ASP A 81 -22.51 17.23 -21.14
C ASP A 81 -21.98 18.17 -22.23
N VAL A 82 -21.98 17.70 -23.47
CA VAL A 82 -21.94 18.53 -24.67
C VAL A 82 -23.38 18.67 -25.14
N GLU A 83 -23.91 19.90 -25.14
CA GLU A 83 -24.95 20.28 -26.11
C GLU A 83 -24.92 21.80 -26.38
N ASP A 84 -25.07 22.07 -27.67
CA ASP A 84 -24.86 23.27 -28.47
C ASP A 84 -25.95 24.34 -28.25
N ALA A 85 -25.60 25.63 -28.40
CA ALA A 85 -26.55 26.74 -28.60
C ALA A 85 -25.90 27.88 -29.40
#